data_AF-A0A4Y8JVH7-F1
#
_entry.id   AF-A0A4Y8JVH7-F1
#
_cell.length_a   1.000
_cell.length_b   1.000
_cell.length_c   1.000
_cell.angle_alpha   90.00
_cell.angle_beta   90.00
_cell.angle_gamma   90.00
#
_symmetry.space_group_name_H-M   'P 1'
#
loop_
_entity.id
_entity.type
_entity.pdbx_description
1 polymer ?
#
loop_
_entity_poly.entity_id
_entity_poly.type
_entity_poly.pdbx_seq_one_letter_code
_entity_poly.pdbx_strand_id
1 'polypeptide(L)'
;MATIALALDRNTEDRLLIDIIEQGHVIVARSTTAGEVILALRQRAPEVVIVGAGRSTLTAELITACDAHGARVIALAANDQDRRNAAVLGLFDVVDAAADWAETEALIGAGVAIPLRVGDPAGLPGTKRQGTVIAVWGPAGAPGRTTLAINIAAEIAAAGHTVALADIDTYSGSVAPCLGMLDEAPGFAAACRLAGSDSFTRSEFERIAQRYNSPQGAFWVLTGIGRPSRWPELSTERVTRTINALRIWVDYVVLDTGFSLESDEEISSDLYMLPYVGT
;
A
#
# COMPACT_ATOMS: atom_id res chain seq x y z
N MET A 1 -15.04 -4.56 12.95
CA MET A 1 -16.27 -3.74 12.82
C MET A 1 -16.09 -2.78 11.66
N ALA A 2 -16.82 -3.00 10.58
CA ALA A 2 -16.81 -2.16 9.37
C ALA A 2 -18.25 -1.73 9.02
N THR A 3 -18.39 -0.63 8.29
CA THR A 3 -19.70 -0.21 7.74
C THR A 3 -19.90 -0.76 6.34
N ILE A 4 -21.05 -1.39 6.09
CA ILE A 4 -21.31 -2.18 4.89
C ILE A 4 -22.56 -1.69 4.16
N ALA A 5 -22.45 -1.49 2.85
CA ALA A 5 -23.61 -1.38 1.96
C ALA A 5 -23.79 -2.67 1.16
N LEU A 6 -25.02 -3.15 1.05
CA LEU A 6 -25.36 -4.39 0.35
C LEU A 6 -26.14 -4.11 -0.93
N ALA A 7 -25.81 -4.82 -2.01
CA ALA A 7 -26.68 -4.97 -3.17
C ALA A 7 -26.65 -6.41 -3.69
N LEU A 8 -27.45 -7.26 -3.05
CA LEU A 8 -27.49 -8.70 -3.24
C LEU A 8 -28.90 -9.16 -3.62
N ASP A 9 -29.01 -10.35 -4.20
CA ASP A 9 -30.33 -11.01 -4.25
C ASP A 9 -30.77 -11.38 -2.83
N ARG A 10 -32.08 -11.50 -2.63
CA ARG A 10 -32.67 -11.72 -1.30
C ARG A 10 -32.14 -12.97 -0.61
N ASN A 11 -31.89 -14.07 -1.35
CA ASN A 11 -31.45 -15.32 -0.73
C ASN A 11 -30.02 -15.19 -0.21
N THR A 12 -29.12 -14.60 -1.01
CA THR A 12 -27.74 -14.34 -0.60
C THR A 12 -27.70 -13.35 0.56
N GLU A 13 -28.50 -12.28 0.50
CA GLU A 13 -28.57 -11.29 1.57
C GLU A 13 -29.02 -11.92 2.90
N ASP A 14 -30.16 -12.62 2.91
CA ASP A 14 -30.72 -13.23 4.12
C ASP A 14 -29.76 -14.25 4.75
N ARG A 15 -28.97 -14.95 3.93
CA ARG A 15 -27.93 -15.87 4.39
C ARG A 15 -26.80 -15.16 5.13
N LEU A 16 -26.34 -14.02 4.62
CA LEU A 16 -25.18 -13.30 5.16
C LEU A 16 -25.53 -12.37 6.33
N LEU A 17 -26.80 -11.97 6.47
CA LEU A 17 -27.23 -11.01 7.50
C LEU A 17 -26.81 -11.42 8.92
N ILE A 18 -26.95 -12.71 9.26
CA ILE A 18 -26.62 -13.22 10.59
C ILE A 18 -25.12 -13.07 10.84
N ASP A 19 -24.28 -13.56 9.92
CA ASP A 19 -22.83 -13.53 10.07
C ASP A 19 -22.29 -12.10 10.14
N ILE A 20 -22.81 -11.19 9.31
CA ILE A 20 -22.45 -9.76 9.31
C ILE A 20 -22.66 -9.15 10.70
N ILE A 21 -23.80 -9.45 11.33
CA ILE A 21 -24.17 -8.91 12.65
C ILE A 21 -23.34 -9.57 13.76
N GLU A 22 -23.14 -10.89 13.70
CA GLU A 22 -22.37 -11.64 14.70
C GLU A 22 -20.90 -11.23 14.73
N GLN A 23 -20.30 -10.92 13.58
CA GLN A 23 -18.94 -10.37 13.49
C GLN A 23 -18.86 -8.86 13.81
N GLY A 24 -20.00 -8.24 14.15
CA GLY A 24 -20.08 -6.85 14.61
C GLY A 24 -19.90 -5.82 13.50
N HIS A 25 -20.21 -6.14 12.24
CA HIS A 25 -20.31 -5.15 11.18
C HIS A 25 -21.67 -4.46 11.18
N VAL A 26 -21.73 -3.25 10.60
CA VAL A 26 -22.94 -2.42 10.57
C VAL A 26 -23.42 -2.24 9.14
N ILE A 27 -24.63 -2.69 8.84
CA ILE A 27 -25.26 -2.46 7.54
C ILE A 27 -25.84 -1.05 7.50
N VAL A 28 -25.29 -0.19 6.63
CA VAL A 28 -25.70 1.22 6.51
C VAL A 28 -26.64 1.47 5.33
N ALA A 29 -26.68 0.54 4.36
CA ALA A 29 -27.60 0.58 3.23
C ALA A 29 -27.85 -0.82 2.68
N ARG A 30 -29.07 -1.04 2.18
CA ARG A 30 -29.48 -2.23 1.41
C ARG A 30 -30.12 -1.74 0.12
N SER A 31 -29.64 -2.23 -1.00
CA SER A 31 -29.96 -1.76 -2.35
C SER A 31 -30.15 -2.95 -3.29
N THR A 32 -30.68 -2.69 -4.48
CA THR A 32 -30.95 -3.74 -5.48
C THR A 32 -30.21 -3.50 -6.79
N THR A 33 -29.67 -2.29 -6.99
CA THR A 33 -28.97 -1.89 -8.22
C THR A 33 -27.72 -1.08 -7.91
N ALA A 34 -26.79 -1.04 -8.88
CA ALA A 34 -25.58 -0.21 -8.81
C ALA A 34 -25.89 1.28 -8.55
N GLY A 35 -26.94 1.82 -9.20
CA GLY A 35 -27.32 3.23 -9.05
C GLY A 35 -27.79 3.58 -7.63
N GLU A 36 -28.52 2.68 -6.97
CA GLU A 36 -28.92 2.84 -5.57
C GLU A 36 -27.73 2.79 -4.62
N VAL A 37 -26.76 1.90 -4.89
CA VAL A 37 -25.51 1.86 -4.11
C VAL A 37 -24.71 3.14 -4.26
N ILE A 38 -24.59 3.67 -5.50
CA ILE A 38 -23.90 4.95 -5.76
C ILE A 38 -24.56 6.09 -4.99
N LEU A 39 -25.90 6.10 -4.89
CA LEU A 39 -26.61 7.09 -4.08
C LEU A 39 -26.32 6.90 -2.59
N ALA A 40 -26.29 5.66 -2.10
CA ALA A 40 -25.98 5.33 -0.71
C ALA A 40 -24.54 5.72 -0.32
N LEU A 41 -23.56 5.55 -1.21
CA LEU A 41 -22.16 5.95 -0.99
C LEU A 41 -22.06 7.42 -0.58
N ARG A 42 -22.82 8.30 -1.25
CA ARG A 42 -22.83 9.75 -1.00
C ARG A 42 -23.46 10.14 0.34
N GLN A 43 -24.38 9.33 0.85
CA GLN A 43 -25.16 9.64 2.05
C GLN A 43 -24.62 9.00 3.32
N ARG A 44 -24.01 7.81 3.19
CA ARG A 44 -23.66 6.94 4.33
C ARG A 44 -22.17 6.62 4.41
N ALA A 45 -21.40 6.86 3.34
CA ALA A 45 -19.96 6.61 3.27
C ALA A 45 -19.53 5.23 3.85
N PRO A 46 -20.08 4.11 3.34
CA PRO A 46 -19.68 2.78 3.78
C PRO A 46 -18.21 2.51 3.48
N GLU A 47 -17.55 1.76 4.35
CA GLU A 47 -16.17 1.29 4.14
C GLU A 47 -16.11 0.13 3.14
N VAL A 48 -17.14 -0.71 3.12
CA VAL A 48 -17.24 -1.89 2.25
C VAL A 48 -18.59 -1.90 1.54
N VAL A 49 -18.56 -2.29 0.26
CA VAL A 49 -19.73 -2.51 -0.57
C VAL A 49 -19.70 -3.97 -1.02
N ILE A 50 -20.69 -4.75 -0.57
CA ILE A 50 -20.85 -6.15 -0.99
C ILE A 50 -21.99 -6.20 -2.02
N VAL A 51 -21.66 -6.57 -3.25
CA VAL A 51 -22.62 -6.63 -4.37
C VAL A 51 -22.67 -7.99 -5.03
N GLY A 52 -23.78 -8.32 -5.69
CA GLY A 52 -23.80 -9.41 -6.65
C GLY A 52 -22.90 -9.06 -7.84
N ALA A 53 -22.18 -10.02 -8.40
CA ALA A 53 -21.32 -9.81 -9.57
C ALA A 53 -22.10 -9.72 -10.91
N GLY A 54 -23.43 -9.74 -10.86
CA GLY A 54 -24.30 -9.55 -12.02
C GLY A 54 -24.29 -8.11 -12.55
N ARG A 55 -24.74 -7.92 -13.80
CA ARG A 55 -24.66 -6.62 -14.51
C ARG A 55 -25.54 -5.50 -13.94
N SER A 56 -26.57 -5.83 -13.16
CA SER A 56 -27.45 -4.83 -12.52
C SER A 56 -26.82 -4.22 -11.27
N THR A 57 -25.88 -4.93 -10.65
CA THR A 57 -25.29 -4.60 -9.35
C THR A 57 -23.81 -4.28 -9.46
N LEU A 58 -23.04 -4.95 -10.32
CA LEU A 58 -21.62 -4.70 -10.54
C LEU A 58 -21.37 -4.07 -11.93
N THR A 59 -21.04 -2.78 -11.94
CA THR A 59 -20.74 -1.98 -13.13
C THR A 59 -19.43 -1.22 -12.96
N ALA A 60 -18.81 -0.80 -14.07
CA ALA A 60 -17.63 0.06 -14.03
C ALA A 60 -17.90 1.39 -13.28
N GLU A 61 -19.09 1.96 -13.47
CA GLU A 61 -19.51 3.18 -12.79
C GLU A 61 -19.58 3.00 -11.27
N LEU A 62 -20.07 1.85 -10.78
CA LEU A 62 -20.06 1.55 -9.35
C LEU A 62 -18.63 1.44 -8.82
N ILE A 63 -17.74 0.73 -9.52
CA ILE A 63 -16.33 0.57 -9.10
C ILE A 63 -15.67 1.95 -9.00
N THR A 64 -15.78 2.76 -10.05
CA THR A 64 -15.24 4.14 -10.06
C THR A 64 -15.82 5.00 -8.93
N ALA A 65 -17.12 4.87 -8.65
CA ALA A 65 -17.73 5.59 -7.53
C ALA A 65 -17.18 5.12 -6.18
N CYS A 66 -17.02 3.81 -5.98
CA CYS A 66 -16.44 3.25 -4.76
C CYS A 66 -14.99 3.71 -4.58
N ASP A 67 -14.16 3.67 -5.63
CA ASP A 67 -12.77 4.15 -5.60
C ASP A 67 -12.67 5.62 -5.19
N ALA A 68 -13.50 6.48 -5.78
CA ALA A 68 -13.54 7.91 -5.44
C ALA A 68 -13.95 8.16 -3.97
N HIS A 69 -14.82 7.29 -3.44
CA HIS A 69 -15.27 7.32 -2.05
C HIS A 69 -14.35 6.57 -1.09
N GLY A 70 -13.36 5.81 -1.58
CA GLY A 70 -12.48 4.96 -0.77
C GLY A 70 -13.20 3.76 -0.16
N ALA A 71 -14.32 3.33 -0.75
CA ALA A 71 -15.07 2.16 -0.33
C ALA A 71 -14.57 0.93 -1.08
N ARG A 72 -14.33 -0.18 -0.38
CA ARG A 72 -13.91 -1.43 -1.02
C ARG A 72 -15.10 -2.15 -1.64
N VAL A 73 -14.95 -2.64 -2.87
CA VAL A 73 -15.97 -3.48 -3.52
C VAL A 73 -15.60 -4.95 -3.37
N ILE A 74 -16.53 -5.75 -2.82
CA ILE A 74 -16.46 -7.21 -2.82
C ILE A 74 -17.65 -7.72 -3.62
N ALA A 75 -17.40 -8.54 -4.63
CA ALA A 75 -18.45 -9.06 -5.48
C ALA A 75 -18.70 -10.56 -5.23
N LEU A 76 -19.97 -10.94 -5.09
CA LEU A 76 -20.41 -12.33 -4.94
C LEU A 76 -20.88 -12.87 -6.28
N ALA A 77 -20.18 -13.86 -6.82
CA ALA A 77 -20.48 -14.48 -8.11
C ALA A 77 -21.25 -15.78 -7.93
N ALA A 78 -22.49 -15.83 -8.43
CA ALA A 78 -23.33 -17.02 -8.33
C ALA A 78 -23.12 -18.03 -9.47
N ASN A 79 -22.45 -17.60 -10.55
CA ASN A 79 -22.23 -18.40 -11.76
C ASN A 79 -21.05 -17.87 -12.59
N ASP A 80 -20.69 -18.59 -13.66
CA ASP A 80 -19.58 -18.21 -14.54
C ASP A 80 -19.81 -16.92 -15.32
N GLN A 81 -21.06 -16.51 -15.53
CA GLN A 81 -21.37 -15.26 -16.22
C GLN A 81 -21.05 -14.07 -15.31
N ASP A 82 -21.33 -14.19 -14.02
CA ASP A 82 -20.98 -13.21 -12.99
C ASP A 82 -19.46 -13.09 -12.83
N ARG A 83 -18.74 -14.23 -12.75
CA ARG A 83 -17.26 -14.24 -12.70
C ARG A 83 -16.64 -13.56 -13.92
N ARG A 84 -17.18 -13.82 -15.11
CA ARG A 84 -16.75 -13.15 -16.35
C ARG A 84 -17.03 -11.65 -16.33
N ASN A 85 -18.17 -11.21 -15.78
CA ASN A 85 -18.48 -9.80 -15.65
C ASN A 85 -17.45 -9.09 -14.75
N ALA A 86 -17.16 -9.66 -13.57
CA ALA A 86 -16.17 -9.11 -12.66
C ALA A 86 -14.76 -9.07 -13.27
N ALA A 87 -14.35 -10.13 -13.97
CA ALA A 87 -13.05 -10.19 -14.65
C ALA A 87 -12.90 -9.13 -15.76
N VAL A 88 -13.95 -8.90 -16.57
CA VAL A 88 -13.96 -7.85 -17.61
C VAL A 88 -13.82 -6.45 -16.99
N LEU A 89 -14.36 -6.27 -15.78
CA LEU A 89 -14.24 -5.02 -15.03
C LEU A 89 -12.92 -4.91 -14.23
N GLY A 90 -12.09 -5.96 -14.24
CA GLY A 90 -10.81 -5.97 -13.53
C GLY A 90 -10.94 -6.08 -12.00
N LEU A 91 -12.08 -6.53 -11.48
CA LEU A 91 -12.28 -6.71 -10.04
C LEU A 91 -11.72 -8.08 -9.59
N PHE A 92 -10.81 -8.07 -8.62
CA PHE A 92 -10.18 -9.28 -8.08
C PHE A 92 -10.80 -9.77 -6.77
N ASP A 93 -11.44 -8.88 -6.02
CA ASP A 93 -12.17 -9.21 -4.79
C ASP A 93 -13.52 -9.85 -5.10
N VAL A 94 -13.47 -11.08 -5.64
CA VAL A 94 -14.64 -11.83 -6.08
C VAL A 94 -14.70 -13.15 -5.32
N VAL A 95 -15.81 -13.38 -4.63
CA VAL A 95 -16.09 -14.59 -3.84
C VAL A 95 -17.22 -15.38 -4.50
N ASP A 96 -17.23 -16.70 -4.33
CA ASP A 96 -18.39 -17.49 -4.73
C ASP A 96 -19.61 -17.11 -3.88
N ALA A 97 -20.76 -16.84 -4.50
CA ALA A 97 -21.98 -16.49 -3.76
C ALA A 97 -22.52 -17.62 -2.87
N ALA A 98 -22.03 -18.85 -3.03
CA ALA A 98 -22.32 -19.99 -2.16
C ALA A 98 -21.22 -20.25 -1.10
N ALA A 99 -20.11 -19.50 -1.12
CA ALA A 99 -19.05 -19.64 -0.12
C ALA A 99 -19.52 -19.25 1.28
N ASP A 100 -18.80 -19.77 2.26
CA ASP A 100 -18.96 -19.40 3.67
C ASP A 100 -18.58 -17.93 3.90
N TRP A 101 -19.17 -17.32 4.93
CA TRP A 101 -18.89 -15.93 5.31
C TRP A 101 -17.40 -15.69 5.57
N ALA A 102 -16.68 -16.69 6.08
CA ALA A 102 -15.26 -16.60 6.37
C ALA A 102 -14.41 -16.12 5.18
N GLU A 103 -14.76 -16.45 3.94
CA GLU A 103 -14.05 -15.96 2.75
C GLU A 103 -14.31 -14.47 2.50
N THR A 104 -15.55 -14.03 2.72
CA THR A 104 -15.93 -12.61 2.60
C THR A 104 -15.32 -11.80 3.73
N GLU A 105 -15.34 -12.32 4.96
CA GLU A 105 -14.69 -11.74 6.14
C GLU A 105 -13.18 -11.58 5.94
N ALA A 106 -12.53 -12.62 5.40
CA ALA A 106 -11.12 -12.57 5.07
C ALA A 106 -10.82 -11.44 4.09
N LEU A 107 -11.67 -11.20 3.08
CA LEU A 107 -11.52 -10.04 2.21
C LEU A 107 -11.75 -8.74 2.96
N ILE A 108 -12.81 -8.60 3.76
CA ILE A 108 -13.04 -7.39 4.57
C ILE A 108 -11.80 -7.03 5.42
N GLY A 109 -11.15 -8.04 6.02
CA GLY A 109 -9.94 -7.88 6.84
C GLY A 109 -8.60 -7.82 6.07
N ALA A 110 -8.51 -8.44 4.89
CA ALA A 110 -7.28 -8.48 4.05
C ALA A 110 -7.01 -7.16 3.34
N GLY A 111 -7.89 -6.18 3.50
CA GLY A 111 -7.65 -4.83 3.01
C GLY A 111 -6.48 -4.27 3.78
N VAL A 112 -5.32 -4.16 3.13
CA VAL A 112 -4.43 -3.05 3.46
C VAL A 112 -5.28 -1.81 3.18
N ALA A 113 -5.97 -1.33 4.21
CA ALA A 113 -6.45 0.03 4.25
C ALA A 113 -5.18 0.87 4.19
N ILE A 114 -4.69 1.14 2.99
CA ILE A 114 -3.93 2.35 2.72
C ILE A 114 -4.97 3.42 2.97
N PRO A 115 -4.93 4.15 4.10
CA PRO A 115 -5.93 5.16 4.37
C PRO A 115 -5.72 6.28 3.36
N LEU A 116 -6.28 6.15 2.15
CA LEU A 116 -6.22 7.16 1.09
C LEU A 116 -6.84 8.49 1.55
N ARG A 117 -7.38 8.54 2.78
CA ARG A 117 -7.66 9.73 3.59
C ARG A 117 -7.19 9.53 5.04
N VAL A 118 -5.98 9.98 5.39
CA VAL A 118 -5.66 10.31 6.78
C VAL A 118 -6.26 11.69 7.07
N GLY A 119 -7.47 11.67 7.62
CA GLY A 119 -8.24 12.86 7.99
C GLY A 119 -9.60 12.53 8.60
N ASP A 120 -9.86 11.27 8.95
CA ASP A 120 -11.08 10.89 9.70
C ASP A 120 -10.96 11.39 11.16
N PRO A 121 -11.87 12.27 11.63
CA PRO A 121 -11.87 12.77 13.01
C PRO A 121 -12.14 11.69 14.08
N ALA A 122 -12.40 10.44 13.69
CA ALA A 122 -12.72 9.35 14.63
C ALA A 122 -11.51 8.77 15.39
N GLY A 123 -10.29 9.26 15.16
CA GLY A 123 -9.13 8.92 16.00
C GLY A 123 -9.22 9.60 17.37
N LEU A 124 -9.19 8.81 18.45
CA LEU A 124 -9.08 9.31 19.83
C LEU A 124 -8.03 10.46 19.90
N PRO A 125 -8.39 11.65 20.42
CA PRO A 125 -7.45 12.76 20.51
C PRO A 125 -6.28 12.37 21.42
N GLY A 126 -5.09 12.16 20.83
CA GLY A 126 -3.86 11.90 21.59
C GLY A 126 -2.82 11.01 20.91
N THR A 127 -3.19 10.18 19.92
CA THR A 127 -2.21 9.34 19.20
C THR A 127 -1.87 9.96 17.85
N LYS A 128 -0.67 10.56 17.71
CA LYS A 128 -0.12 10.85 16.37
C LYS A 128 0.06 9.52 15.64
N ARG A 129 -0.81 9.22 14.66
CA ARG A 129 -0.60 8.08 13.76
C ARG A 129 0.75 8.29 13.06
N GLN A 130 1.64 7.31 13.18
CA GLN A 130 2.85 7.27 12.36
C GLN A 130 2.44 7.01 10.90
N GLY A 131 3.16 7.61 9.96
CA GLY A 131 2.96 7.40 8.54
C GLY A 131 3.04 5.93 8.14
N THR A 132 2.40 5.58 7.04
CA THR A 132 2.34 4.23 6.49
C THR A 132 3.59 3.95 5.66
N VAL A 133 4.18 2.75 5.79
CA VAL A 133 5.29 2.31 4.94
C VAL A 133 4.76 1.34 3.91
N ILE A 134 5.09 1.57 2.65
CA ILE A 134 4.76 0.70 1.53
C ILE A 134 6.09 0.24 0.93
N ALA A 135 6.45 -1.02 1.13
CA ALA A 135 7.60 -1.62 0.47
C ALA A 135 7.16 -2.23 -0.86
N VAL A 136 7.84 -1.83 -1.95
CA VAL A 136 7.61 -2.37 -3.28
C VAL A 136 8.75 -3.32 -3.61
N TRP A 137 8.46 -4.61 -3.64
CA TRP A 137 9.44 -5.66 -3.89
C TRP A 137 9.08 -6.46 -5.15
N GLY A 138 10.09 -7.04 -5.81
CA GLY A 138 9.89 -7.95 -6.93
C GLY A 138 11.16 -8.74 -7.24
N PRO A 139 11.05 -9.91 -7.91
CA PRO A 139 12.20 -10.75 -8.23
C PRO A 139 13.18 -10.06 -9.19
N ALA A 140 14.40 -10.61 -9.31
CA ALA A 140 15.42 -10.06 -10.21
C ALA A 140 14.88 -9.95 -11.64
N GLY A 141 15.10 -8.78 -12.26
CA GLY A 141 14.61 -8.50 -13.61
C GLY A 141 13.11 -8.20 -13.70
N ALA A 142 12.36 -8.10 -12.59
CA ALA A 142 10.95 -7.70 -12.59
C ALA A 142 10.76 -6.36 -13.31
N PRO A 143 10.19 -6.35 -14.53
CA PRO A 143 10.00 -5.11 -15.27
C PRO A 143 8.91 -4.30 -14.58
N GLY A 144 9.26 -3.10 -14.12
CA GLY A 144 8.31 -2.13 -13.61
C GLY A 144 8.17 -2.02 -12.09
N ARG A 145 8.99 -2.70 -11.26
CA ARG A 145 8.99 -2.52 -9.80
C ARG A 145 9.17 -1.05 -9.41
N THR A 146 10.25 -0.43 -9.88
CA THR A 146 10.54 1.00 -9.70
C THR A 146 9.43 1.88 -10.28
N THR A 147 8.91 1.53 -11.46
CA THR A 147 7.77 2.23 -12.07
C THR A 147 6.54 2.21 -11.18
N LEU A 148 6.23 1.06 -10.56
CA LEU A 148 5.11 0.91 -9.65
C LEU A 148 5.33 1.74 -8.38
N ALA A 149 6.55 1.71 -7.80
CA ALA A 149 6.89 2.52 -6.64
C ALA A 149 6.71 4.03 -6.91
N ILE A 150 7.17 4.50 -8.07
CA ILE A 150 6.98 5.89 -8.52
C ILE A 150 5.50 6.23 -8.66
N ASN A 151 4.70 5.37 -9.32
CA ASN A 151 3.29 5.65 -9.54
C ASN A 151 2.47 5.60 -8.24
N ILE A 152 2.77 4.67 -7.32
CA ILE A 152 2.17 4.66 -5.99
C ILE A 152 2.46 5.98 -5.27
N ALA A 153 3.70 6.46 -5.28
CA ALA A 153 4.05 7.74 -4.67
C ALA A 153 3.34 8.93 -5.32
N ALA A 154 3.23 8.93 -6.65
CA ALA A 154 2.55 9.98 -7.41
C ALA A 154 1.05 10.02 -7.13
N GLU A 155 0.35 8.88 -7.12
CA GLU A 155 -1.09 8.81 -6.87
C GLU A 155 -1.45 9.18 -5.42
N ILE A 156 -0.64 8.74 -4.45
CA ILE A 156 -0.82 9.14 -3.05
C ILE A 156 -0.61 10.66 -2.89
N ALA A 157 0.39 11.23 -3.57
CA ALA A 157 0.61 12.67 -3.58
C ALA A 157 -0.53 13.43 -4.29
N ALA A 158 -1.07 12.90 -5.38
CA ALA A 158 -2.22 13.45 -6.10
C ALA A 158 -3.51 13.43 -5.26
N ALA A 159 -3.65 12.45 -4.36
CA ALA A 159 -4.70 12.40 -3.36
C ALA A 159 -4.50 13.40 -2.19
N GLY A 160 -3.43 14.19 -2.20
CA GLY A 160 -3.18 15.28 -1.25
C GLY A 160 -2.33 14.92 -0.04
N HIS A 161 -1.73 13.73 -0.02
CA HIS A 161 -0.89 13.29 1.11
C HIS A 161 0.58 13.69 0.96
N THR A 162 1.27 13.79 2.08
CA THR A 162 2.73 13.94 2.08
C THR A 162 3.41 12.60 1.89
N VAL A 163 4.32 12.51 0.91
CA VAL A 163 4.98 11.26 0.53
C VAL A 163 6.50 11.45 0.47
N ALA A 164 7.23 10.46 0.98
CA ALA A 164 8.64 10.24 0.70
C ALA A 164 8.82 8.92 -0.06
N LEU A 165 9.29 9.00 -1.31
CA LEU A 165 9.77 7.86 -2.07
C LEU A 165 11.27 7.69 -1.80
N ALA A 166 11.68 6.53 -1.29
CA ALA A 166 13.08 6.20 -1.10
C ALA A 166 13.48 5.03 -1.97
N ASP A 167 14.56 5.20 -2.72
CA ASP A 167 15.21 4.13 -3.46
C ASP A 167 16.21 3.45 -2.53
N ILE A 168 15.88 2.21 -2.14
CA ILE A 168 16.68 1.42 -1.19
C ILE A 168 17.25 0.18 -1.86
N ASP A 169 17.24 0.12 -3.20
CA ASP A 169 17.86 -0.95 -3.97
C ASP A 169 19.39 -0.87 -3.82
N THR A 170 19.98 -1.84 -3.12
CA THR A 170 21.42 -1.94 -2.91
C THR A 170 22.20 -2.40 -4.14
N TYR A 171 21.52 -2.85 -5.19
CA TYR A 171 22.12 -3.37 -6.41
C TYR A 171 22.04 -2.37 -7.56
N SER A 172 20.94 -1.64 -7.70
CA SER A 172 20.78 -0.71 -8.82
C SER A 172 19.73 0.36 -8.54
N GLY A 173 20.17 1.49 -7.97
CA GLY A 173 19.30 2.67 -7.83
C GLY A 173 18.84 3.20 -9.19
N SER A 174 17.53 3.24 -9.40
CA SER A 174 16.90 3.52 -10.70
C SER A 174 15.79 4.57 -10.62
N VAL A 175 15.37 4.99 -9.42
CA VAL A 175 14.32 6.02 -9.25
C VAL A 175 14.74 7.35 -9.86
N ALA A 176 15.95 7.82 -9.57
CA ALA A 176 16.46 9.10 -10.06
C ALA A 176 16.47 9.19 -11.60
N PRO A 177 17.06 8.24 -12.36
CA PRO A 177 17.02 8.29 -13.81
C PRO A 177 15.61 8.11 -14.38
N CYS A 178 14.73 7.31 -13.75
CA CYS A 178 13.33 7.20 -14.17
C CYS A 178 12.56 8.53 -14.04
N LEU A 179 12.90 9.37 -13.07
CA LEU A 179 12.30 10.69 -12.86
C LEU A 179 13.02 11.83 -13.58
N GLY A 180 14.12 11.55 -14.28
CA GLY A 180 14.93 12.57 -14.96
C GLY A 180 15.66 13.52 -13.99
N MET A 181 15.97 13.07 -12.79
CA MET A 181 16.69 13.85 -11.77
C MET A 181 18.18 13.91 -12.10
N LEU A 182 18.73 15.11 -12.26
CA LEU A 182 20.12 15.34 -12.72
C LEU A 182 21.15 15.46 -11.59
N ASP A 183 20.71 15.69 -10.35
CA ASP A 183 21.60 15.76 -9.18
C ASP A 183 21.49 14.43 -8.41
N GLU A 184 22.44 13.52 -8.64
CA GLU A 184 22.35 12.14 -8.14
C GLU A 184 23.06 11.94 -6.79
N ALA A 185 23.19 12.98 -5.96
CA ALA A 185 23.68 12.78 -4.60
C ALA A 185 22.78 11.74 -3.91
N PRO A 186 23.32 10.61 -3.40
CA PRO A 186 22.51 9.47 -2.96
C PRO A 186 21.82 9.82 -1.65
N GLY A 187 20.64 10.40 -1.76
CA GLY A 187 19.89 10.98 -0.66
C GLY A 187 19.59 9.95 0.41
N PHE A 188 19.28 8.71 0.02
CA PHE A 188 18.98 7.65 0.97
C PHE A 188 20.20 7.20 1.78
N ALA A 189 21.37 7.06 1.14
CA ALA A 189 22.62 6.76 1.83
C ALA A 189 23.05 7.92 2.75
N ALA A 190 22.81 9.16 2.35
CA ALA A 190 23.02 10.33 3.20
C ALA A 190 22.11 10.32 4.43
N ALA A 191 20.83 9.97 4.26
CA ALA A 191 19.88 9.82 5.36
C ALA A 191 20.33 8.72 6.32
N CYS A 192 20.73 7.55 5.81
CA CYS A 192 21.24 6.43 6.60
C CYS A 192 22.48 6.81 7.44
N ARG A 193 23.42 7.55 6.85
CA ARG A 193 24.60 8.05 7.57
C ARG A 193 24.21 9.00 8.72
N LEU A 194 23.32 9.95 8.46
CA LEU A 194 22.83 10.89 9.48
C LEU A 194 22.02 10.19 10.57
N ALA A 195 21.23 9.18 10.21
CA ALA A 195 20.45 8.38 11.14
C ALA A 195 21.35 7.52 12.03
N GLY A 196 22.46 7.02 11.47
CA GLY A 196 23.49 6.29 12.23
C GLY A 196 24.29 7.17 13.20
N SER A 197 24.24 8.50 13.05
CA SER A 197 24.87 9.47 13.97
C SER A 197 23.85 10.28 14.76
N ASP A 198 22.59 9.82 14.86
CA ASP A 198 21.48 10.49 15.55
C ASP A 198 21.28 11.96 15.16
N SER A 199 21.63 12.29 13.91
CA SER A 199 21.59 13.65 13.35
C SER A 199 20.59 13.79 12.21
N PHE A 200 19.77 12.77 11.95
CA PHE A 200 18.76 12.83 10.90
C PHE A 200 17.51 13.56 11.40
N THR A 201 17.43 14.84 11.06
CA THR A 201 16.31 15.73 11.40
C THR A 201 15.46 16.03 10.17
N ARG A 202 14.28 16.62 10.37
CA ARG A 202 13.41 17.05 9.28
C ARG A 202 14.10 18.06 8.35
N SER A 203 14.88 18.98 8.89
CA SER A 203 15.64 19.95 8.08
C SER A 203 16.71 19.27 7.24
N GLU A 204 17.37 18.25 7.79
CA GLU A 204 18.33 17.46 7.02
C GLU A 204 17.65 16.65 5.92
N PHE A 205 16.48 16.07 6.20
CA PHE A 205 15.66 15.42 5.19
C PHE A 205 15.30 16.37 4.04
N GLU A 206 14.76 17.56 4.33
CA GLU A 206 14.41 18.56 3.32
C GLU A 206 15.64 19.06 2.52
N ARG A 207 16.85 18.96 3.10
CA ARG A 207 18.11 19.33 2.45
C ARG A 207 18.65 18.25 1.52
N ILE A 208 18.49 16.97 1.86
CA ILE A 208 19.07 15.84 1.11
C ILE A 208 18.06 15.17 0.17
N ALA A 209 16.77 15.32 0.43
CA ALA A 209 15.71 14.81 -0.44
C ALA A 209 15.44 15.80 -1.56
N GLN A 210 15.14 15.27 -2.75
CA GLN A 210 14.70 16.08 -3.87
C GLN A 210 13.19 16.16 -3.92
N ARG A 211 12.68 17.27 -4.45
CA ARG A 211 11.24 17.44 -4.66
C ARG A 211 10.90 17.12 -6.11
N TYR A 212 10.15 16.05 -6.34
CA TYR A 212 9.51 15.81 -7.63
C TYR A 212 8.16 16.51 -7.68
N ASN A 213 7.94 17.34 -8.70
CA ASN A 213 6.69 18.08 -8.89
C ASN A 213 5.99 17.57 -10.15
N SER A 214 4.75 17.10 -9.99
CA SER A 214 3.83 16.80 -11.09
C SER A 214 2.68 17.82 -11.10
N PRO A 215 1.87 17.89 -12.17
CA PRO A 215 0.69 18.74 -12.20
C PRO A 215 -0.36 18.42 -11.11
N GLN A 216 -0.40 17.19 -10.63
CA GLN A 216 -1.43 16.69 -9.71
C GLN A 216 -0.95 16.64 -8.26
N GLY A 217 0.36 16.69 -8.01
CA GLY A 217 0.91 16.62 -6.66
C GLY A 217 2.43 16.68 -6.66
N ALA A 218 3.02 16.59 -5.48
CA ALA A 218 4.48 16.55 -5.35
C ALA A 218 4.88 15.63 -4.19
N PHE A 219 5.99 14.91 -4.38
CA PHE A 219 6.54 14.01 -3.37
C PHE A 219 8.06 14.21 -3.23
N TRP A 220 8.58 13.83 -2.06
CA TRP A 220 10.00 13.84 -1.78
C TRP A 220 10.65 12.57 -2.30
N VAL A 221 11.88 12.67 -2.78
CA VAL A 221 12.66 11.57 -3.33
C VAL A 221 14.01 11.50 -2.63
N LEU A 222 14.27 10.38 -1.96
CA LEU A 222 15.59 10.00 -1.49
C LEU A 222 16.17 9.03 -2.52
N THR A 223 17.07 9.54 -3.35
CA THR A 223 17.71 8.78 -4.43
C THR A 223 18.62 7.68 -3.87
N GLY A 224 18.74 6.61 -4.64
CA GLY A 224 19.45 5.40 -4.24
C GLY A 224 20.97 5.55 -4.36
N ILE A 225 21.70 4.50 -4.01
CA ILE A 225 23.15 4.47 -4.19
C ILE A 225 23.50 4.38 -5.69
N GLY A 226 24.37 5.27 -6.17
CA GLY A 226 24.80 5.26 -7.58
C GLY A 226 25.77 4.12 -7.94
N ARG A 227 26.22 3.30 -6.97
CA ARG A 227 27.09 2.14 -7.20
C ARG A 227 26.77 1.02 -6.21
N PRO A 228 26.66 -0.25 -6.66
CA PRO A 228 26.36 -1.39 -5.79
C PRO A 228 27.37 -1.55 -4.64
N SER A 229 28.65 -1.25 -4.87
CA SER A 229 29.71 -1.37 -3.86
C SER A 229 29.52 -0.48 -2.62
N ARG A 230 28.57 0.46 -2.65
CA ARG A 230 28.21 1.34 -1.53
C ARG A 230 27.10 0.77 -0.64
N TRP A 231 26.60 -0.43 -0.93
CA TRP A 231 25.60 -1.10 -0.11
C TRP A 231 25.91 -1.14 1.41
N PRO A 232 27.18 -1.19 1.90
CA PRO A 232 27.46 -1.16 3.33
C PRO A 232 27.04 0.15 4.03
N GLU A 233 26.77 1.22 3.27
CA GLU A 233 26.18 2.45 3.82
C GLU A 233 24.75 2.24 4.33
N LEU A 234 24.05 1.21 3.81
CA LEU A 234 22.65 0.88 4.05
C LEU A 234 22.48 -0.31 5.00
N SER A 235 23.25 -0.37 6.09
CA SER A 235 23.07 -1.39 7.14
C SER A 235 21.62 -1.41 7.67
N THR A 236 21.12 -2.58 8.07
CA THR A 236 19.77 -2.77 8.63
C THR A 236 19.40 -1.72 9.66
N GLU A 237 20.29 -1.46 10.64
CA GLU A 237 20.05 -0.48 11.69
C GLU A 237 19.80 0.93 11.14
N ARG A 238 20.67 1.41 10.25
CA ARG A 238 20.57 2.75 9.63
C ARG A 238 19.32 2.88 8.77
N VAL A 239 18.96 1.85 8.02
CA VAL A 239 17.74 1.81 7.20
C VAL A 239 16.50 1.87 8.11
N THR A 240 16.44 1.04 9.15
CA THR A 240 15.33 1.04 10.11
C THR A 240 15.18 2.41 10.81
N ARG A 241 16.28 3.00 11.29
CA ARG A 241 16.27 4.34 11.89
C ARG A 241 15.78 5.42 10.91
N THR A 242 16.23 5.35 9.66
CA THR A 242 15.80 6.28 8.60
C THR A 242 14.31 6.17 8.33
N ILE A 243 13.78 4.96 8.14
CA ILE A 243 12.35 4.72 7.90
C ILE A 243 11.53 5.23 9.09
N ASN A 244 11.93 4.93 10.32
CA ASN A 244 11.24 5.37 11.52
C ASN A 244 11.16 6.90 11.62
N ALA A 245 12.23 7.61 11.26
CA ALA A 245 12.22 9.07 11.21
C ALA A 245 11.28 9.61 10.13
N LEU A 246 11.33 9.05 8.90
CA LEU A 246 10.48 9.49 7.79
C LEU A 246 8.99 9.35 8.12
N ARG A 247 8.58 8.24 8.73
CA ARG A 247 7.18 8.01 9.15
C ARG A 247 6.66 9.01 10.18
N ILE A 248 7.51 9.81 10.81
CA ILE A 248 7.10 10.90 11.71
C ILE A 248 6.77 12.18 10.93
N TRP A 249 7.36 12.35 9.75
CA TRP A 249 7.31 13.61 8.98
C TRP A 249 6.41 13.55 7.75
N VAL A 250 6.16 12.37 7.21
CA VAL A 250 5.28 12.16 6.04
C VAL A 250 4.19 11.14 6.33
N ASP A 251 3.06 11.29 5.65
CA ASP A 251 1.92 10.38 5.75
C ASP A 251 2.26 9.01 5.15
N TYR A 252 3.10 8.99 4.11
CA TYR A 252 3.52 7.77 3.41
C TYR A 252 5.01 7.73 3.10
N VAL A 253 5.62 6.57 3.37
CA VAL A 253 6.99 6.23 2.95
C VAL A 253 6.90 5.09 1.96
N VAL A 254 7.20 5.34 0.69
CA VAL A 254 7.24 4.32 -0.36
C VAL A 254 8.70 3.90 -0.55
N LEU A 255 8.99 2.61 -0.45
CA LEU A 255 10.35 2.07 -0.56
C LEU A 255 10.48 1.25 -1.84
N ASP A 256 11.35 1.65 -2.75
CA ASP A 256 11.75 0.81 -3.89
C ASP A 256 12.77 -0.23 -3.43
N THR A 257 12.33 -1.49 -3.47
CA THR A 257 13.00 -2.75 -3.10
C THR A 257 14.41 -2.94 -3.61
N GLY A 258 15.24 -3.84 -3.06
CA GLY A 258 16.12 -4.69 -3.89
C GLY A 258 15.37 -5.95 -4.33
N PHE A 259 15.94 -6.78 -5.22
CA PHE A 259 15.34 -8.09 -5.53
C PHE A 259 15.66 -9.16 -4.48
N SER A 260 16.83 -9.05 -3.84
CA SER A 260 17.32 -10.09 -2.93
C SER A 260 16.52 -10.11 -1.63
N LEU A 261 16.08 -11.30 -1.24
CA LEU A 261 15.51 -11.60 0.08
C LEU A 261 16.48 -12.41 0.95
N GLU A 262 17.65 -12.75 0.41
CA GLU A 262 18.62 -13.59 1.09
C GLU A 262 19.25 -12.81 2.25
N SER A 263 19.22 -13.40 3.44
CA SER A 263 20.06 -12.99 4.54
C SER A 263 21.48 -13.46 4.24
N ASP A 264 22.38 -12.53 3.97
CA ASP A 264 23.78 -12.82 3.67
C ASP A 264 24.46 -13.46 4.90
N GLU A 265 24.41 -14.79 5.02
CA GLU A 265 25.07 -15.56 6.09
C GLU A 265 26.60 -15.61 5.91
N GLU A 266 27.13 -15.13 4.78
CA GLU A 266 28.54 -15.32 4.38
C GLU A 266 29.57 -14.48 5.15
N ILE A 267 29.18 -13.50 5.98
CA ILE A 267 30.14 -12.75 6.81
C ILE A 267 30.41 -13.43 8.17
N SER A 268 29.61 -14.42 8.60
CA SER A 268 29.85 -15.13 9.88
C SER A 268 30.83 -16.32 9.77
N SER A 269 30.99 -16.88 8.57
CA SER A 269 31.80 -18.09 8.32
C SER A 269 33.30 -17.86 8.42
N ASP A 270 33.80 -16.66 8.13
CA ASP A 270 35.25 -16.39 8.13
C ASP A 270 35.83 -16.13 9.53
N LEU A 271 34.98 -15.92 10.55
CA LEU A 271 35.46 -15.70 11.92
C LEU A 271 35.77 -17.01 12.68
N TYR A 272 35.36 -18.17 12.16
CA TYR A 272 35.58 -19.48 12.81
C TYR A 272 36.74 -20.30 12.24
N MET A 273 37.47 -19.80 11.24
CA MET A 273 38.67 -20.48 10.74
C MET A 273 39.95 -19.98 11.45
N LEU A 274 40.07 -20.25 12.75
CA LEU A 274 41.37 -20.22 13.44
C LEU A 274 42.08 -21.57 13.28
N PRO A 275 43.43 -21.57 13.18
CA PRO A 275 44.18 -22.69 12.64
C PRO A 275 44.17 -23.90 13.58
N TYR A 276 44.03 -25.08 12.95
CA TYR A 276 44.28 -26.38 13.56
C TYR A 276 45.74 -26.41 14.05
N VAL A 277 45.95 -26.24 15.36
CA VAL A 277 47.26 -26.46 15.99
C VAL A 277 47.41 -27.97 16.16
N GLY A 278 48.17 -28.60 15.25
CA GLY A 278 48.58 -29.99 15.37
C GLY A 278 49.66 -30.15 16.44
N THR A 279 49.38 -31.06 17.37
CA THR A 279 50.25 -31.86 18.28
C THR A 279 51.48 -31.21 18.89
#